data_AF-A0A7W1K1G0-F1
#
_entry.id   AF-A0A7W1K1G0-F1
#
_cell.length_a   1.000
_cell.length_b   1.000
_cell.length_c   1.000
_cell.angle_alpha   90.00
_cell.angle_beta   90.00
_cell.angle_gamma   90.00
#
_symmetry.space_group_name_H-M   'P 1'
#
loop_
_entity.id
_entity.type
_entity.pdbx_description
1 polymer ?
#
loop_
_entity_poly.entity_id
_entity_poly.type
_entity_poly.pdbx_seq_one_letter_code
_entity_poly.pdbx_strand_id
1 'polypeptide(L)' 'MTTFSVRFLGCKVSHTDAQDVRERLLGDGHVERTHDSGADVAVVNTCSVTHEAVRKSRQAAARAARTHRKVYV' A
#
# COMPACT_ATOMS: atom_id res chain seq x y z
N MET A 1 -10.10 -13.72 8.35
CA MET A 1 -9.45 -13.41 7.06
C MET A 1 -9.67 -11.94 6.75
N THR A 2 -8.62 -11.13 6.68
CA THR A 2 -8.72 -9.69 6.39
C THR A 2 -8.38 -9.40 4.94
N THR A 3 -9.00 -8.36 4.38
CA THR A 3 -8.70 -7.88 3.04
C THR A 3 -7.64 -6.81 3.07
N PHE A 4 -6.75 -6.78 2.07
CA PHE A 4 -5.74 -5.75 1.95
C PHE A 4 -5.61 -5.24 0.52
N SER A 5 -5.07 -4.04 0.36
CA SER A 5 -4.65 -3.50 -0.93
C SER A 5 -3.23 -2.97 -0.82
N VAL A 6 -2.41 -3.16 -1.85
CA VAL A 6 -1.03 -2.66 -1.91
C VAL A 6 -0.94 -1.61 -3.01
N ARG A 7 -0.36 -0.46 -2.69
CA ARG A 7 -0.05 0.59 -3.65
C ARG A 7 1.42 0.93 -3.57
N PHE A 8 2.08 0.80 -4.70
CA PHE A 8 3.49 1.12 -4.83
C PHE A 8 3.70 2.52 -5.43
N LEU A 9 4.51 3.33 -4.75
CA LEU A 9 4.87 4.71 -5.10
C LEU A 9 6.37 4.95 -4.86
N GLY A 10 7.21 4.04 -5.35
CA GLY A 10 8.66 4.10 -5.21
C GLY A 10 9.40 4.02 -6.55
N CYS A 11 10.70 3.74 -6.49
CA CYS A 11 11.54 3.53 -7.66
C CYS A 11 11.75 2.03 -7.94
N LYS A 12 12.35 1.67 -9.07
CA LYS A 12 12.59 0.24 -9.42
C LYS A 12 13.25 -0.57 -8.29
N VAL A 13 14.11 0.06 -7.48
CA VAL A 13 14.83 -0.60 -6.39
C VAL A 13 13.88 -0.98 -5.24
N SER A 14 12.95 -0.10 -4.86
CA SER A 14 12.01 -0.36 -3.75
C SER A 14 10.81 -1.21 -4.17
N HIS A 15 10.70 -1.60 -5.44
CA HIS A 15 9.57 -2.40 -5.93
C HIS A 15 9.54 -3.79 -5.29
N THR A 16 10.71 -4.38 -5.03
CA THR A 16 10.83 -5.70 -4.39
C THR A 16 10.22 -5.69 -2.99
N ASP A 17 10.47 -4.64 -2.20
CA ASP A 17 9.92 -4.53 -0.84
C ASP A 17 8.38 -4.61 -0.81
N ALA A 18 7.72 -4.00 -1.80
CA ALA A 18 6.27 -4.05 -1.92
C ALA A 18 5.76 -5.45 -2.29
N GLN A 19 6.51 -6.20 -3.10
CA GLN A 19 6.18 -7.58 -3.45
C GLN A 19 6.38 -8.50 -2.26
N ASP A 20 7.48 -8.36 -1.51
CA ASP A 20 7.75 -9.17 -0.33
C ASP A 20 6.64 -9.04 0.72
N VAL A 21 6.16 -7.81 0.96
CA VAL A 21 5.02 -7.58 1.88
C VAL A 21 3.75 -8.23 1.34
N ARG A 22 3.47 -8.09 0.04
CA ARG A 22 2.29 -8.68 -0.61
C ARG A 22 2.31 -10.20 -0.52
N GLU A 23 3.43 -10.84 -0.86
CA GLU A 23 3.59 -12.29 -0.83
C GLU A 23 3.44 -12.85 0.59
N ARG A 24 3.99 -12.17 1.60
CA ARG A 24 3.80 -12.56 3.00
C ARG A 24 2.34 -12.49 3.41
N LEU A 25 1.64 -11.40 3.06
CA LEU A 25 0.21 -11.26 3.38
C LEU A 25 -0.64 -12.34 2.70
N LEU A 26 -0.33 -12.68 1.44
CA LEU A 26 -0.98 -13.79 0.74
C LEU A 26 -0.67 -15.15 1.40
N GLY A 27 0.59 -15.37 1.80
CA GLY A 27 1.04 -16.58 2.51
C GLY A 27 0.35 -16.78 3.86
N ASP A 28 0.06 -15.68 4.57
CA ASP A 28 -0.70 -15.68 5.82
C ASP A 28 -2.22 -15.89 5.61
N GLY A 29 -2.67 -16.02 4.34
CA GLY A 29 -4.06 -16.28 3.97
C GLY A 29 -4.92 -15.01 3.86
N HIS A 30 -4.33 -13.82 3.78
CA HIS A 30 -5.08 -12.59 3.51
C HIS A 30 -5.48 -12.48 2.04
N VAL A 31 -6.54 -11.71 1.77
CA VAL A 31 -7.05 -11.55 0.40
C VAL A 31 -6.72 -10.16 -0.13
N GLU A 32 -5.98 -10.12 -1.23
CA GLU A 32 -5.72 -8.87 -1.94
C GLU A 32 -6.97 -8.41 -2.71
N ARG A 33 -7.26 -7.11 -2.60
CA ARG A 33 -8.34 -6.43 -3.32
C ARG A 33 -7.78 -5.27 -4.11
N THR A 34 -8.47 -4.89 -5.19
CA THR A 34 -8.12 -3.69 -5.93
C THR A 34 -8.35 -2.46 -5.07
N HIS A 35 -7.46 -1.47 -5.21
CA HIS A 35 -7.43 -0.28 -4.37
C HIS A 35 -8.75 0.53 -4.39
N ASP A 36 -9.52 0.42 -5.48
CA ASP A 36 -10.81 1.10 -5.67
C ASP A 36 -11.99 0.36 -5.03
N SER A 37 -11.83 -0.92 -4.68
CA SER A 37 -12.91 -1.75 -4.11
C SER A 37 -13.04 -1.66 -2.59
N GLY A 38 -12.13 -0.95 -1.93
CA GLY A 38 -12.06 -0.84 -0.46
C GLY A 38 -11.53 -2.14 0.18
N ALA A 39 -10.69 -2.00 1.20
CA ALA A 39 -10.15 -3.13 1.95
C ALA A 39 -9.97 -2.78 3.44
N ASP A 40 -9.80 -3.78 4.30
CA ASP A 40 -9.56 -3.54 5.72
C ASP A 40 -8.23 -2.81 5.96
N VAL A 41 -7.22 -3.12 5.15
CA VAL A 41 -5.87 -2.55 5.25
C VAL A 41 -5.39 -2.03 3.89
N ALA A 42 -4.93 -0.78 3.85
CA ALA A 42 -4.15 -0.26 2.72
C ALA A 42 -2.67 -0.19 3.10
N VAL A 43 -1.81 -0.73 2.25
CA VAL A 43 -0.34 -0.61 2.34
C VAL A 43 0.13 0.31 1.21
N VAL A 44 0.76 1.43 1.55
CA VAL A 44 1.28 2.41 0.60
C VAL A 44 2.81 2.41 0.67
N ASN A 45 3.45 1.53 -0.08
CA ASN A 45 4.91 1.49 -0.14
C ASN A 45 5.45 2.68 -0.97
N THR A 46 6.40 3.43 -0.42
CA THR A 46 6.96 4.62 -1.07
C THR A 46 8.40 4.88 -0.64
N CYS A 47 9.10 5.80 -1.31
CA CYS A 47 10.37 6.33 -0.82
C CYS A 47 10.20 7.77 -0.31
N SER A 48 11.05 8.18 0.62
CA SER A 48 11.02 9.53 1.21
C SER A 48 12.10 10.46 0.66
N VAL A 49 12.89 10.00 -0.32
CA VAL A 49 14.11 10.70 -0.76
C VAL A 49 13.84 12.00 -1.50
N THR A 50 12.65 12.19 -2.08
CA THR A 50 12.26 13.44 -2.76
C THR A 50 10.98 14.01 -2.17
N HIS A 51 10.86 15.34 -2.19
CA HIS A 51 9.64 16.03 -1.80
C HIS A 51 8.42 15.60 -2.62
N GLU A 52 8.63 15.28 -3.90
CA GLU A 52 7.57 14.77 -4.76
C GLU A 52 7.08 13.39 -4.32
N ALA A 53 7.99 12.47 -3.98
CA ALA A 53 7.63 11.15 -3.48
C ALA A 53 6.84 11.25 -2.17
N VAL A 54 7.31 12.08 -1.22
CA VAL A 54 6.59 12.37 0.03
C VAL A 54 5.20 12.95 -0.23
N ARG A 55 5.08 13.90 -1.17
CA ARG A 55 3.79 14.50 -1.53
C ARG A 55 2.81 13.48 -2.12
N LYS A 56 3.27 12.64 -3.05
CA LYS A 56 2.46 11.57 -3.65
C LYS A 56 2.04 10.53 -2.62
N SER A 57 2.95 10.15 -1.74
CA SER A 57 2.69 9.23 -0.62
C SER A 57 1.57 9.77 0.29
N ARG A 58 1.70 11.02 0.76
CA ARG A 58 0.67 11.67 1.57
C ARG A 58 -0.68 11.74 0.85
N GLN A 59 -0.68 12.08 -0.43
CA GLN A 59 -1.91 12.11 -1.23
C GLN A 59 -2.57 10.73 -1.32
N ALA A 60 -1.79 9.68 -1.55
CA ALA A 60 -2.30 8.32 -1.63
C ALA A 60 -2.83 7.82 -0.28
N ALA A 61 -2.10 8.06 0.81
CA ALA A 61 -2.54 7.71 2.16
C ALA A 61 -3.86 8.42 2.53
N ALA A 62 -3.97 9.73 2.24
CA ALA A 62 -5.20 10.50 2.47
C ALA A 62 -6.38 9.99 1.64
N ARG A 63 -6.12 9.46 0.43
CA ARG A 63 -7.16 8.88 -0.43
C ARG A 63 -7.59 7.50 0.07
N ALA A 64 -6.63 6.67 0.48
CA ALA A 64 -6.89 5.34 1.04
C ALA A 64 -7.68 5.41 2.35
N ALA A 65 -7.42 6.41 3.20
CA ALA A 65 -8.13 6.62 4.45
C ALA A 65 -9.64 6.87 4.29
N ARG A 66 -10.12 7.18 3.07
CA ARG A 66 -11.55 7.37 2.78
C ARG A 66 -12.30 6.05 2.56
N THR A 67 -11.58 5.00 2.19
CA THR A 67 -12.17 3.71 1.75
C THR A 67 -11.64 2.52 2.54
N HIS A 68 -10.60 2.70 3.35
CA HIS A 68 -9.95 1.65 4.12
C HIS A 68 -10.03 1.92 5.63
N ARG A 69 -10.06 0.85 6.42
CA ARG A 69 -10.13 0.94 7.88
C ARG A 69 -8.80 1.33 8.52
N LYS A 70 -7.69 0.83 7.97
CA LYS A 70 -6.32 1.14 8.40
C LYS A 70 -5.44 1.41 7.19
N VAL A 71 -4.52 2.36 7.34
CA VAL A 71 -3.55 2.74 6.30
C VAL A 71 -2.15 2.67 6.91
N TYR A 72 -1.25 1.94 6.24
CA TYR A 72 0.18 1.90 6.54
C TYR A 72 0.94 2.50 5.36
N VAL A 73 1.99 3.26 5.67
CA VAL A 73 2.88 3.91 4.70
C VAL A 73 4.31 3.50 5.01
#